data_AF-A0A7Z9J2N1-F1
#
_entry.id   AF-A0A7Z9J2N1-F1
#
_cell.length_a   1.000
_cell.length_b   1.000
_cell.length_c   1.000
_cell.angle_alpha   90.00
_cell.angle_beta   90.00
_cell.angle_gamma   90.00
#
_symmetry.space_group_name_H-M   'P 1'
#
loop_
_entity.id
_entity.type
_entity.pdbx_description
1 polymer ?
#
loop_
_entity_poly.entity_id
_entity_poly.type
_entity_poly.pdbx_seq_one_letter_code
_entity_poly.pdbx_strand_id
1 'polypeptide(L)'
;MKNMAYSRFFFRITLIVILGLMSWTCDILQPLPDNPYDPLNPDFKEPETRILSGPSGTSTAKEVTITWQQKDPVYRNDSLDTDLYGEIEYSYRLNEGSWSLLSPDTFVTLPYLDDTSYFFQIMSRYPTNIMEDEPYPSRSWTMDAYSSSLILSPRTTILPYSVEGNEFGVTVGLEEVVGMMGAHVELSYDPEGLRFMDYTV
;
A
#
# COMPACT_ATOMS: atom_id res chain seq x y z
N MET A 1 9.06 -46.15 -65.51
CA MET A 1 8.64 -46.49 -64.13
C MET A 1 9.44 -45.79 -63.00
N LYS A 2 10.41 -44.89 -63.27
CA LYS A 2 11.20 -44.20 -62.22
C LYS A 2 10.61 -42.87 -61.70
N ASN A 3 9.75 -42.20 -62.48
CA ASN A 3 9.27 -40.84 -62.13
C ASN A 3 8.15 -40.81 -61.07
N MET A 4 7.43 -41.92 -60.87
CA MET A 4 6.33 -41.99 -59.89
C MET A 4 6.80 -42.13 -58.44
N ALA A 5 8.01 -42.69 -58.22
CA ALA A 5 8.57 -42.89 -56.88
C ALA A 5 9.12 -41.58 -56.28
N TYR A 6 9.73 -40.72 -57.10
CA TYR A 6 10.29 -39.43 -56.67
C TYR A 6 9.22 -38.44 -56.23
N SER A 7 8.08 -38.40 -56.94
CA SER A 7 6.94 -37.53 -56.61
C SER A 7 6.30 -37.88 -55.26
N ARG A 8 6.18 -39.18 -54.95
CA ARG A 8 5.64 -39.64 -53.66
C ARG A 8 6.59 -39.40 -52.48
N PHE A 9 7.91 -39.40 -52.73
CA PHE A 9 8.92 -39.11 -51.71
C PHE A 9 8.99 -37.62 -51.38
N PHE A 10 9.01 -36.75 -52.41
CA PHE A 10 8.97 -35.30 -52.23
C PHE A 10 7.68 -34.86 -51.52
N PHE A 11 6.52 -35.38 -51.93
CA PHE A 11 5.22 -35.06 -51.30
C PHE A 11 5.17 -35.44 -49.81
N ARG A 12 5.79 -36.57 -49.42
CA ARG A 12 5.87 -37.00 -48.01
C ARG A 12 6.78 -36.10 -47.18
N ILE A 13 7.90 -35.65 -47.75
CA ILE A 13 8.81 -34.71 -47.06
C ILE A 13 8.15 -33.34 -46.92
N THR A 14 7.49 -32.83 -47.96
CA THR A 14 6.75 -31.57 -47.90
C THR A 14 5.62 -31.63 -46.88
N LEU A 15 4.89 -32.74 -46.78
CA LEU A 15 3.84 -32.92 -45.78
C LEU A 15 4.40 -32.93 -44.35
N ILE A 16 5.54 -33.58 -44.10
CA ILE A 16 6.20 -33.62 -42.79
C ILE A 16 6.74 -32.25 -42.39
N VAL A 17 7.29 -31.49 -43.35
CA VAL A 17 7.77 -30.11 -43.12
C VAL A 17 6.60 -29.17 -42.83
N ILE A 18 5.47 -29.30 -43.54
CA ILE A 18 4.26 -28.51 -43.26
C ILE A 18 3.65 -28.89 -41.90
N LEU A 19 3.59 -30.19 -41.55
CA LEU A 19 3.10 -30.64 -40.24
C LEU A 19 4.00 -30.16 -39.10
N GLY A 20 5.33 -30.14 -39.33
CA GLY A 20 6.31 -29.59 -38.40
C GLY A 20 6.25 -28.07 -38.28
N LEU A 21 5.95 -27.35 -39.35
CA LEU A 21 5.72 -25.90 -39.30
C LEU A 21 4.40 -25.56 -38.60
N MET A 22 3.35 -26.39 -38.77
CA MET A 22 2.04 -26.23 -38.11
C MET A 22 2.06 -26.58 -36.61
N SER A 23 3.01 -27.41 -36.14
CA SER A 23 3.17 -27.69 -34.70
C SER A 23 3.97 -26.61 -33.96
N TRP A 24 4.66 -25.72 -34.68
CA TRP A 24 5.40 -24.57 -34.09
C TRP A 24 4.54 -23.31 -34.00
N THR A 25 3.46 -23.22 -34.77
CA THR A 25 2.52 -22.08 -34.71
C THR A 25 1.53 -22.17 -33.57
N CYS A 26 1.50 -23.27 -32.80
CA CYS A 26 0.54 -23.46 -31.71
C CYS A 26 0.90 -22.68 -30.43
N ASP A 27 2.07 -22.04 -30.38
CA ASP A 27 2.52 -21.16 -29.28
C ASP A 27 2.49 -19.67 -29.63
N ILE A 28 2.05 -19.30 -30.83
CA ILE A 28 2.03 -17.91 -31.28
C ILE A 28 0.59 -17.42 -31.20
N LEU A 29 0.28 -16.66 -30.13
CA LEU A 29 -0.98 -15.97 -29.81
C LEU A 29 -1.99 -16.80 -28.98
N GLN A 30 -1.62 -17.18 -27.76
CA GLN A 30 -2.67 -17.19 -26.72
C GLN A 30 -3.05 -15.72 -26.50
N PRO A 31 -4.35 -15.35 -26.56
CA PRO A 31 -4.75 -14.03 -26.11
C PRO A 31 -4.24 -13.86 -24.69
N LEU A 32 -3.62 -12.71 -24.39
CA LEU A 32 -3.31 -12.37 -23.01
C LEU A 32 -4.61 -12.58 -22.21
N PRO A 33 -4.58 -13.33 -21.10
CA PRO A 33 -5.77 -13.48 -20.28
C PRO A 33 -6.26 -12.09 -19.87
N ASP A 34 -7.59 -11.89 -19.90
CA ASP A 34 -8.21 -10.59 -19.67
C ASP A 34 -7.78 -10.04 -18.31
N ASN A 35 -7.04 -8.92 -18.33
CA ASN A 35 -6.54 -8.28 -17.11
C ASN A 35 -7.72 -7.64 -16.35
N PRO A 36 -8.04 -8.08 -15.12
CA PRO A 36 -9.16 -7.52 -14.36
C PRO A 36 -8.91 -6.09 -13.87
N TYR A 37 -7.66 -5.62 -13.87
CA TYR A 37 -7.28 -4.25 -13.53
C TYR A 37 -7.30 -3.28 -14.72
N ASP A 38 -7.58 -3.76 -15.94
CA ASP A 38 -7.63 -2.94 -17.16
C ASP A 38 -9.01 -2.28 -17.31
N PRO A 39 -9.11 -0.94 -17.39
CA PRO A 39 -10.36 -0.22 -17.66
C PRO A 39 -11.11 -0.65 -18.92
N LEU A 40 -10.41 -1.24 -19.89
CA LEU A 40 -11.01 -1.75 -21.12
C LEU A 40 -11.65 -3.13 -20.93
N ASN A 41 -11.40 -3.80 -19.80
CA ASN A 41 -12.05 -5.05 -19.45
C ASN A 41 -13.53 -4.77 -19.14
N PRO A 42 -14.50 -5.48 -19.77
CA PRO A 42 -15.92 -5.29 -19.52
C PRO A 42 -16.35 -5.57 -18.08
N ASP A 43 -15.58 -6.39 -17.35
CA ASP A 43 -15.81 -6.73 -15.94
C ASP A 43 -14.98 -5.86 -14.98
N PHE A 44 -14.28 -4.83 -15.50
CA PHE A 44 -13.49 -3.91 -14.70
C PHE A 44 -14.37 -3.23 -13.63
N LYS A 45 -13.81 -3.16 -12.42
CA LYS A 45 -14.35 -2.39 -11.32
C LYS A 45 -13.25 -1.59 -10.69
N GLU A 46 -13.56 -0.33 -10.37
CA GLU A 46 -12.64 0.55 -9.67
C GLU A 46 -12.19 -0.04 -8.33
N PRO A 47 -10.97 0.28 -7.88
CA PRO A 47 -10.46 -0.17 -6.58
C PRO A 47 -11.34 0.35 -5.44
N GLU A 48 -11.73 -0.55 -4.53
CA GLU A 48 -12.52 -0.21 -3.34
C GLU A 48 -12.00 -0.97 -2.13
N THR A 49 -11.63 -0.25 -1.07
CA THR A 49 -11.11 -0.83 0.16
C THR A 49 -12.22 -1.04 1.20
N ARG A 50 -12.03 -2.00 2.10
CA ARG A 50 -12.87 -2.23 3.27
C ARG A 50 -12.01 -2.43 4.51
N ILE A 51 -12.24 -1.60 5.53
CA ILE A 51 -11.65 -1.79 6.86
C ILE A 51 -12.33 -2.98 7.54
N LEU A 52 -11.55 -3.93 8.03
CA LEU A 52 -12.00 -5.15 8.70
C LEU A 52 -11.99 -4.99 10.22
N SER A 53 -10.91 -4.44 10.78
CA SER A 53 -10.72 -4.30 12.22
C SER A 53 -9.89 -3.06 12.57
N GLY A 54 -9.87 -2.70 13.85
CA GLY A 54 -9.22 -1.48 14.34
C GLY A 54 -9.78 -1.00 15.67
N PRO A 55 -9.19 0.04 16.27
CA PRO A 55 -9.71 0.67 17.48
C PRO A 55 -11.07 1.32 17.21
N SER A 56 -11.94 1.33 18.22
CA SER A 56 -13.21 2.05 18.18
C SER A 56 -13.51 2.60 19.57
N GLY A 57 -13.99 3.84 19.64
CA GLY A 57 -14.15 4.53 20.92
C GLY A 57 -12.80 4.95 21.48
N THR A 58 -12.58 4.73 22.77
CA THR A 58 -11.33 5.07 23.46
C THR A 58 -10.41 3.86 23.57
N SER A 59 -9.15 4.02 23.16
CA SER A 59 -8.10 3.02 23.30
C SER A 59 -7.07 3.47 24.33
N THR A 60 -6.80 2.61 25.31
CA THR A 60 -5.72 2.79 26.31
C THR A 60 -4.48 1.97 25.97
N ALA A 61 -4.49 1.27 24.84
CA ALA A 61 -3.34 0.52 24.35
C ALA A 61 -2.25 1.47 23.83
N LYS A 62 -0.97 1.09 23.97
CA LYS A 62 0.18 1.89 23.50
C LYS A 62 0.41 1.83 21.99
N GLU A 63 -0.30 0.95 21.32
CA GLU A 63 -0.32 0.78 19.88
C GLU A 63 -1.71 0.33 19.45
N VAL A 64 -2.08 0.66 18.22
CA VAL A 64 -3.33 0.21 17.61
C VAL A 64 -3.01 -0.47 16.28
N THR A 65 -3.70 -1.57 16.00
CA THR A 65 -3.58 -2.25 14.70
C THR A 65 -4.89 -2.12 13.95
N ILE A 66 -4.81 -1.70 12.69
CA ILE A 66 -5.94 -1.59 11.78
C ILE A 66 -5.69 -2.58 10.65
N THR A 67 -6.71 -3.32 10.24
CA THR A 67 -6.63 -4.26 9.12
C THR A 67 -7.69 -3.95 8.08
N TRP A 68 -7.37 -4.20 6.82
CA TRP A 68 -8.22 -3.93 5.67
C TRP A 68 -8.07 -5.01 4.61
N GLN A 69 -8.89 -4.92 3.57
CA GLN A 69 -8.77 -5.67 2.34
C GLN A 69 -9.53 -4.96 1.21
N GLN A 70 -9.37 -5.42 -0.02
CA GLN A 70 -10.28 -5.15 -1.13
C GLN A 70 -11.70 -5.61 -0.77
N LYS A 71 -12.64 -4.77 -1.18
CA LYS A 71 -14.06 -4.99 -0.98
C LYS A 71 -14.62 -5.99 -1.98
N ASP A 72 -14.12 -6.00 -3.22
CA ASP A 72 -14.55 -6.97 -4.22
C ASP A 72 -14.00 -8.37 -3.89
N PRO A 73 -14.86 -9.39 -3.74
CA PRO A 73 -14.44 -10.75 -3.38
C PRO A 73 -13.61 -11.47 -4.46
N VAL A 74 -13.57 -10.97 -5.70
CA VAL A 74 -12.70 -11.49 -6.76
C VAL A 74 -11.23 -11.39 -6.34
N TYR A 75 -10.87 -10.32 -5.61
CA TYR A 75 -9.53 -10.07 -5.10
C TYR A 75 -9.33 -10.64 -3.69
N ARG A 76 -9.80 -11.87 -3.43
CA ARG A 76 -9.71 -12.47 -2.10
C ARG A 76 -8.24 -12.53 -1.62
N ASN A 77 -7.98 -11.96 -0.44
CA ASN A 77 -6.63 -11.74 0.12
C ASN A 77 -5.78 -10.73 -0.67
N ASP A 78 -6.41 -9.81 -1.39
CA ASP A 78 -5.77 -8.69 -2.09
C ASP A 78 -4.71 -9.13 -3.10
N SER A 79 -4.90 -10.35 -3.62
CA SER A 79 -3.97 -11.04 -4.49
C SER A 79 -4.75 -11.69 -5.63
N LEU A 80 -4.34 -11.33 -6.85
CA LEU A 80 -4.50 -12.20 -8.01
C LEU A 80 -3.15 -12.86 -8.31
N ASP A 81 -3.04 -13.51 -9.46
CA ASP A 81 -1.74 -13.94 -9.97
C ASP A 81 -0.83 -12.71 -10.11
N THR A 82 -0.02 -12.46 -9.08
CA THR A 82 0.80 -11.26 -8.94
C THR A 82 1.92 -11.23 -9.97
N ASP A 83 2.40 -12.41 -10.39
CA ASP A 83 3.39 -12.55 -11.47
C ASP A 83 2.83 -12.10 -12.83
N LEU A 84 1.51 -12.21 -13.01
CA LEU A 84 0.84 -11.91 -14.27
C LEU A 84 0.23 -10.49 -14.33
N TYR A 85 -0.36 -10.03 -13.23
CA TYR A 85 -1.13 -8.77 -13.21
C TYR A 85 -0.58 -7.69 -12.27
N GLY A 86 0.35 -8.03 -11.38
CA GLY A 86 0.87 -7.14 -10.33
C GLY A 86 0.06 -7.18 -9.03
N GLU A 87 0.50 -6.38 -8.05
CA GLU A 87 -0.07 -6.30 -6.70
C GLU A 87 -0.90 -5.03 -6.48
N ILE A 88 -2.00 -5.17 -5.75
CA ILE A 88 -2.77 -4.02 -5.27
C ILE A 88 -2.02 -3.40 -4.10
N GLU A 89 -1.85 -2.09 -4.14
CA GLU A 89 -1.18 -1.35 -3.08
C GLU A 89 -2.16 -0.48 -2.31
N TYR A 90 -1.81 -0.17 -1.07
CA TYR A 90 -2.58 0.64 -0.16
C TYR A 90 -1.73 1.79 0.38
N SER A 91 -2.40 2.91 0.64
CA SER A 91 -1.81 4.02 1.38
C SER A 91 -2.82 4.54 2.38
N TYR A 92 -2.35 4.90 3.58
CA TYR A 92 -3.18 5.41 4.66
C TYR A 92 -2.69 6.77 5.16
N ARG A 93 -3.57 7.50 5.81
CA ARG A 93 -3.23 8.76 6.50
C ARG A 93 -3.98 8.93 7.80
N LEU A 94 -3.45 9.79 8.66
CA LEU A 94 -4.10 10.22 9.90
C LEU A 94 -4.42 11.70 9.83
N ASN A 95 -5.61 12.09 10.30
CA ASN A 95 -6.01 13.48 10.52
C ASN A 95 -5.82 14.39 9.30
N GLU A 96 -6.16 13.89 8.10
CA GLU A 96 -5.97 14.58 6.82
C GLU A 96 -4.51 14.96 6.50
N GLY A 97 -3.54 14.38 7.22
CA GLY A 97 -2.12 14.56 6.98
C GLY A 97 -1.62 13.85 5.72
N SER A 98 -0.30 13.67 5.65
CA SER A 98 0.35 13.00 4.54
C SER A 98 -0.06 11.54 4.42
N TRP A 99 -0.22 11.10 3.17
CA TRP A 99 -0.37 9.70 2.81
C TRP A 99 0.94 8.93 3.07
N SER A 100 0.81 7.72 3.59
CA SER A 100 1.92 6.78 3.77
C SER A 100 2.49 6.35 2.42
N LEU A 101 3.63 5.67 2.47
CA LEU A 101 4.11 4.89 1.33
C LEU A 101 3.03 3.91 0.87
N LEU A 102 2.96 3.74 -0.45
CA LEU A 102 2.17 2.67 -1.05
C LEU A 102 2.85 1.34 -0.73
N SER A 103 2.07 0.39 -0.23
CA SER A 103 2.53 -0.94 0.15
C SER A 103 1.42 -1.96 -0.11
N PRO A 104 1.73 -3.22 -0.47
CA PRO A 104 0.74 -4.30 -0.54
C PRO A 104 0.23 -4.75 0.85
N ASP A 105 0.75 -4.17 1.94
CA ASP A 105 0.34 -4.54 3.29
C ASP A 105 -1.17 -4.31 3.52
N THR A 106 -1.79 -5.29 4.19
CA THR A 106 -3.23 -5.30 4.53
C THR A 106 -3.50 -4.91 5.98
N PHE A 107 -2.48 -4.40 6.66
CA PHE A 107 -2.56 -3.92 8.03
C PHE A 107 -1.49 -2.86 8.31
N VAL A 108 -1.73 -2.06 9.34
CA VAL A 108 -0.71 -1.22 9.98
C VAL A 108 -0.84 -1.31 11.48
N THR A 109 0.30 -1.39 12.16
CA THR A 109 0.41 -1.16 13.60
C THR A 109 0.99 0.23 13.83
N LEU A 110 0.23 1.08 14.53
CA LEU A 110 0.59 2.46 14.84
C LEU A 110 0.95 2.55 16.32
N PRO A 111 2.25 2.53 16.68
CA PRO A 111 2.69 2.77 18.04
C PRO A 111 2.81 4.27 18.33
N TYR A 112 2.87 4.60 19.62
CA TYR A 112 3.21 5.95 20.09
C TYR A 112 2.32 7.03 19.48
N LEU A 113 1.02 6.78 19.41
CA LEU A 113 0.07 7.84 19.09
C LEU A 113 -0.08 8.77 20.31
N ASP A 114 -0.31 10.05 20.07
CA ASP A 114 -0.61 11.01 21.13
C ASP A 114 -2.00 10.74 21.71
N ASP A 115 -2.24 11.17 22.95
CA ASP A 115 -3.55 11.04 23.60
C ASP A 115 -4.52 12.10 23.05
N THR A 116 -5.06 11.82 21.87
CA THR A 116 -5.98 12.68 21.12
C THR A 116 -6.96 11.87 20.28
N SER A 117 -7.86 12.55 19.59
CA SER A 117 -8.73 11.93 18.59
C SER A 117 -8.00 11.75 17.26
N TYR A 118 -8.19 10.58 16.65
CA TYR A 118 -7.66 10.22 15.35
C TYR A 118 -8.77 9.96 14.34
N PHE A 119 -8.50 10.37 13.11
CA PHE A 119 -9.27 10.04 11.92
C PHE A 119 -8.34 9.34 10.92
N PHE A 120 -8.49 8.03 10.78
CA PHE A 120 -7.77 7.22 9.81
C PHE A 120 -8.54 7.15 8.50
N GLN A 121 -7.82 7.27 7.40
CA GLN A 121 -8.33 7.01 6.06
C GLN A 121 -7.37 6.10 5.31
N ILE A 122 -7.91 5.32 4.39
CA ILE A 122 -7.14 4.43 3.53
C ILE A 122 -7.68 4.46 2.10
N MET A 123 -6.77 4.35 1.14
CA MET A 123 -7.08 4.19 -0.27
C MET A 123 -6.26 3.05 -0.85
N SER A 124 -6.80 2.42 -1.90
CA SER A 124 -6.08 1.44 -2.69
C SER A 124 -5.70 1.96 -4.08
N ARG A 125 -4.71 1.33 -4.70
CA ARG A 125 -4.24 1.58 -6.05
C ARG A 125 -3.99 0.24 -6.74
N TYR A 126 -4.55 0.09 -7.94
CA TYR A 126 -4.24 -1.08 -8.78
C TYR A 126 -2.88 -0.95 -9.47
N PRO A 127 -2.29 -2.06 -9.95
CA PRO A 127 -1.06 -2.06 -10.76
C PRO A 127 -1.09 -1.15 -11.99
N THR A 128 -2.28 -0.89 -12.53
CA THR A 128 -2.52 0.03 -13.65
C THR A 128 -2.48 1.51 -13.25
N ASN A 129 -2.11 1.83 -11.99
CA ASN A 129 -2.09 3.17 -11.39
C ASN A 129 -3.46 3.85 -11.24
N ILE A 130 -4.53 3.08 -11.36
CA ILE A 130 -5.88 3.55 -11.05
C ILE A 130 -6.01 3.58 -9.53
N MET A 131 -6.42 4.73 -9.00
CA MET A 131 -6.59 4.95 -7.57
C MET A 131 -8.06 4.83 -7.20
N GLU A 132 -8.32 4.46 -5.95
CA GLU A 132 -9.66 4.49 -5.35
C GLU A 132 -10.16 5.94 -5.29
N ASP A 133 -11.44 6.13 -5.61
CA ASP A 133 -12.07 7.44 -5.59
C ASP A 133 -12.71 7.74 -4.21
N GLU A 134 -12.89 9.03 -3.93
CA GLU A 134 -13.57 9.46 -2.70
C GLU A 134 -15.07 9.08 -2.70
N PRO A 135 -15.66 8.76 -1.53
CA PRO A 135 -15.07 8.87 -0.19
C PRO A 135 -14.25 7.64 0.23
N TYR A 136 -13.04 7.90 0.73
CA TYR A 136 -12.17 6.84 1.27
C TYR A 136 -12.75 6.17 2.52
N PRO A 137 -12.59 4.83 2.65
CA PRO A 137 -12.87 4.12 3.89
C PRO A 137 -12.12 4.75 5.07
N SER A 138 -12.84 4.94 6.16
CA SER A 138 -12.32 5.69 7.30
C SER A 138 -12.74 5.11 8.64
N ARG A 139 -11.99 5.47 9.69
CA ARG A 139 -12.24 5.04 11.06
C ARG A 139 -11.77 6.10 12.06
N SER A 140 -12.59 6.37 13.08
CA SER A 140 -12.26 7.31 14.15
C SER A 140 -12.17 6.62 15.51
N TRP A 141 -11.22 7.07 16.32
CA TRP A 141 -11.07 6.67 17.72
C TRP A 141 -10.37 7.77 18.52
N THR A 142 -10.32 7.61 19.84
CA THR A 142 -9.57 8.47 20.75
C THR A 142 -8.52 7.63 21.47
N MET A 143 -7.32 8.18 21.65
CA MET A 143 -6.26 7.58 22.45
C MET A 143 -6.24 8.19 23.86
N ASP A 144 -5.99 7.33 24.84
CA ASP A 144 -5.82 7.67 26.26
C ASP A 144 -4.85 6.63 26.89
N ALA A 145 -3.64 6.57 26.36
CA ALA A 145 -2.65 5.55 26.65
C ALA A 145 -1.54 6.01 27.61
N TYR A 146 -1.33 7.31 27.77
CA TYR A 146 -0.25 7.86 28.57
C TYR A 146 -0.78 8.77 29.69
N SER A 147 -0.07 8.76 30.82
CA SER A 147 -0.21 9.75 31.88
C SER A 147 1.19 10.22 32.23
N SER A 148 1.53 11.45 31.82
CA SER A 148 2.86 12.01 32.05
C SER A 148 2.79 13.53 32.10
N SER A 149 3.46 14.11 33.09
CA SER A 149 3.61 15.57 33.19
C SER A 149 4.61 16.15 32.19
N LEU A 150 5.41 15.30 31.52
CA LEU A 150 6.29 15.69 30.41
C LEU A 150 5.81 15.01 29.13
N ILE A 151 5.59 15.83 28.10
CA ILE A 151 5.05 15.40 26.82
C ILE A 151 6.02 15.77 25.72
N LEU A 152 6.23 14.83 24.79
CA LEU A 152 6.83 15.07 23.49
C LEU A 152 5.72 14.84 22.47
N SER A 153 5.37 15.83 21.66
CA SER A 153 4.31 15.72 20.65
C SER A 153 4.72 16.39 19.33
N PRO A 154 4.36 15.82 18.17
CA PRO A 154 3.74 14.52 18.03
C PRO A 154 4.70 13.36 18.34
N ARG A 155 4.21 12.32 19.02
CA ARG A 155 5.00 11.09 19.28
C ARG A 155 5.24 10.26 18.01
N THR A 156 4.34 10.35 17.03
CA THR A 156 4.44 9.69 15.72
C THR A 156 4.05 10.67 14.62
N THR A 157 4.87 10.75 13.56
CA THR A 157 4.60 11.53 12.35
C THR A 157 4.73 10.64 11.12
N ILE A 158 3.75 10.69 10.22
CA ILE A 158 3.81 10.06 8.90
C ILE A 158 4.34 11.12 7.92
N LEU A 159 5.53 10.87 7.36
CA LEU A 159 6.11 11.75 6.35
C LEU A 159 5.66 11.35 4.95
N PRO A 160 5.48 12.32 4.04
CA PRO A 160 5.14 12.03 2.66
C PRO A 160 6.28 11.32 1.94
N TYR A 161 5.94 10.52 0.93
CA TYR A 161 6.87 9.74 0.10
C TYR A 161 7.95 10.59 -0.61
N SER A 162 7.67 11.85 -0.92
CA SER A 162 8.52 12.63 -1.81
C SER A 162 9.76 13.20 -1.11
N VAL A 163 10.91 12.61 -1.45
CA VAL A 163 12.32 13.05 -1.34
C VAL A 163 12.83 13.45 0.05
N GLU A 164 14.10 13.14 0.30
CA GLU A 164 14.87 13.59 1.47
C GLU A 164 14.64 15.08 1.75
N GLY A 165 14.57 15.45 3.03
CA GLY A 165 14.39 16.84 3.45
C GLY A 165 12.97 17.22 3.87
N ASN A 166 12.06 16.25 4.05
CA ASN A 166 10.82 16.52 4.79
C ASN A 166 11.15 16.95 6.22
N GLU A 167 10.53 18.03 6.64
CA GLU A 167 10.69 18.60 7.98
C GLU A 167 9.43 18.33 8.79
N PHE A 168 9.61 18.05 10.09
CA PHE A 168 8.53 17.97 11.05
C PHE A 168 8.96 18.64 12.35
N GLY A 169 8.00 19.28 13.02
CA GLY A 169 8.22 19.89 14.32
C GLY A 169 7.88 18.91 15.43
N VAL A 170 8.67 18.93 16.50
CA VAL A 170 8.33 18.30 17.78
C VAL A 170 8.35 19.35 18.87
N THR A 171 7.39 19.29 19.76
CA THR A 171 7.26 20.18 20.91
C THR A 171 7.45 19.37 22.18
N VAL A 172 8.21 19.93 23.12
CA VAL A 172 8.28 19.44 24.49
C VAL A 172 7.37 20.30 25.35
N GLY A 173 6.35 19.68 25.92
CA GLY A 173 5.36 20.32 26.79
C GLY A 173 5.43 19.78 28.21
N LEU A 174 4.97 20.59 29.16
CA LEU A 174 4.72 20.16 30.52
C LEU A 174 3.24 20.34 30.84
N GLU A 175 2.63 19.31 31.39
CA GLU A 175 1.23 19.32 31.79
C GLU A 175 1.08 19.14 33.29
N GLU A 176 0.15 19.91 33.87
CA GLU A 176 -0.24 19.84 35.28
C GLU A 176 0.90 20.04 36.29
N VAL A 177 1.95 20.79 35.93
CA VAL A 177 3.10 21.04 36.82
C VAL A 177 2.89 22.31 37.66
N VAL A 178 3.10 22.21 38.97
CA VAL A 178 3.04 23.34 39.92
C VAL A 178 4.43 23.66 40.46
N GLY A 179 4.79 24.95 40.50
CA GLY A 179 6.05 25.40 41.11
C GLY A 179 7.31 25.08 40.30
N MET A 180 7.17 24.84 39.00
CA MET A 180 8.29 24.59 38.10
C MET A 180 9.22 25.81 38.00
N MET A 181 10.52 25.62 38.21
CA MET A 181 11.53 26.68 38.08
C MET A 181 12.46 26.50 36.86
N GLY A 182 12.44 25.32 36.23
CA GLY A 182 13.25 25.02 35.05
C GLY A 182 13.12 23.56 34.64
N ALA A 183 13.50 23.26 33.39
CA ALA A 183 13.62 21.91 32.86
C ALA A 183 14.97 21.76 32.15
N HIS A 184 15.55 20.58 32.27
CA HIS A 184 16.64 20.12 31.42
C HIS A 184 16.10 18.94 30.61
N VAL A 185 16.20 19.04 29.28
CA VAL A 185 15.67 18.03 28.35
C VAL A 185 16.82 17.59 27.45
N GLU A 186 17.06 16.29 27.42
CA GLU A 186 18.04 15.66 26.54
C GLU A 186 17.28 14.76 25.56
N LEU A 187 17.44 15.01 24.26
CA LEU A 187 16.81 14.25 23.19
C LEU A 187 17.88 13.43 22.46
N SER A 188 17.65 12.13 22.35
CA SER A 188 18.43 11.24 21.51
C SER A 188 17.66 10.94 20.22
N TYR A 189 18.34 10.97 19.09
CA TYR A 189 17.78 10.67 17.77
C TYR A 189 18.82 9.97 16.89
N ASP A 190 18.36 9.33 15.82
CA ASP A 190 19.24 8.70 14.82
C ASP A 190 19.77 9.76 13.82
N PRO A 191 21.06 10.09 13.82
CA PRO A 191 21.63 11.12 12.95
C PRO A 191 21.77 10.67 11.49
N GLU A 192 21.60 9.37 11.17
CA GLU A 192 21.60 8.91 9.77
C GLU A 192 20.27 9.22 9.08
N GLY A 193 19.15 9.09 9.81
CA GLY A 193 17.80 9.37 9.29
C GLY A 193 17.27 10.78 9.57
N LEU A 194 17.78 11.47 10.59
CA LEU A 194 17.27 12.77 11.03
C LEU A 194 18.38 13.81 11.18
N ARG A 195 18.05 15.05 10.84
CA ARG A 195 18.90 16.22 11.09
C ARG A 195 18.12 17.25 11.90
N PHE A 196 18.72 17.70 12.99
CA PHE A 196 18.17 18.82 13.75
C PHE A 196 18.28 20.12 12.93
N MET A 197 17.18 20.88 12.86
CA MET A 197 17.07 22.15 12.15
C MET A 197 16.70 23.25 13.14
N ASP A 198 17.29 24.43 12.96
CA ASP A 198 16.86 25.61 13.72
C ASP A 198 15.43 25.99 13.31
N TYR A 199 14.56 26.19 14.29
CA TYR A 199 13.18 26.62 14.05
C TYR A 199 13.17 28.08 13.58
N THR A 200 13.01 28.33 12.28
CA THR A 200 12.82 29.67 11.74
C THR A 200 11.36 30.09 11.87
N VAL A 201 11.12 31.14 12.66
CA VAL A 201 9.82 31.82 12.82
C VAL A 201 9.54 32.73 11.62
#